data_AF-A0A424WKA3-F1
#
_entry.id   AF-A0A424WKA3-F1
#
_cell.length_a   1.000
_cell.length_b   1.000
_cell.length_c   1.000
_cell.angle_alpha   90.00
_cell.angle_beta   90.00
_cell.angle_gamma   90.00
#
_symmetry.space_group_name_H-M   'P 1'
#
loop_
_entity.id
_entity.type
_entity.pdbx_description
1 polymer ?
#
loop_
_entity_poly.entity_id
_entity_poly.type
_entity_poly.pdbx_seq_one_letter_code
_entity_poly.pdbx_strand_id
1 'polypeptide(L)' 'MHWSSLGEFLAMGGYAVYVWGSLLMTAFLLGSEQLLLARRRRAILAGPHPAERREDNDE' A
#
# COMPACT_ATOMS: atom_id res chain seq x y z
N MET A 1 -29.69 -0.99 -26.71
CA MET A 1 -28.33 -1.17 -26.18
C MET A 1 -27.87 0.17 -25.63
N HIS A 2 -28.12 0.43 -24.36
CA HIS A 2 -27.62 1.61 -23.68
C HIS A 2 -27.28 1.15 -22.26
N TRP A 3 -26.00 0.91 -22.00
CA TRP A 3 -25.51 0.55 -20.68
C TRP A 3 -25.49 1.84 -19.88
N SER A 4 -26.64 2.20 -19.30
CA SER A 4 -26.95 3.60 -19.02
C SER A 4 -26.48 4.10 -17.66
N SER A 5 -25.93 3.26 -16.77
CA SER A 5 -25.35 3.78 -15.53
C SER A 5 -24.54 2.76 -14.73
N LEU A 6 -23.28 3.11 -14.46
CA LEU A 6 -22.53 2.61 -13.30
C LEU A 6 -23.32 2.85 -12.00
N GLY A 7 -24.14 3.90 -11.97
CA GLY A 7 -25.08 4.19 -10.87
C GLY A 7 -26.13 3.10 -10.65
N GLU A 8 -26.61 2.40 -11.67
CA GLU A 8 -27.56 1.28 -11.52
C GLU A 8 -26.87 0.02 -10.98
N PHE A 9 -25.59 -0.17 -11.32
CA PHE A 9 -24.75 -1.25 -10.77
C PHE A 9 -24.42 -1.02 -9.29
N LEU A 10 -24.22 0.23 -8.89
CA LEU A 10 -24.09 0.62 -7.47
C LEU A 10 -25.45 0.56 -6.74
N ALA A 11 -26.54 0.90 -7.41
CA ALA A 11 -27.89 0.97 -6.84
C ALA A 11 -28.68 -0.35 -6.90
N MET A 12 -28.12 -1.43 -7.49
CA MET A 12 -28.58 -2.81 -7.27
C MET A 12 -28.29 -3.18 -5.81
N GLY A 13 -29.11 -2.65 -4.90
CA GLY A 13 -28.85 -2.36 -3.48
C GLY A 13 -28.48 -3.53 -2.57
N GLY A 14 -28.21 -4.73 -3.11
CA GLY A 14 -27.66 -5.87 -2.39
C GLY A 14 -26.29 -6.35 -2.90
N TYR A 15 -26.04 -6.34 -4.22
CA TYR A 15 -24.82 -6.93 -4.80
C TYR A 15 -23.62 -5.99 -4.84
N ALA A 16 -23.88 -4.69 -4.99
CA ALA A 16 -22.84 -3.68 -5.00
C ALA A 16 -21.99 -3.72 -3.72
N VAL A 17 -22.61 -3.95 -2.57
CA VAL A 17 -21.92 -4.02 -1.27
C VAL A 17 -20.90 -5.16 -1.22
N TYR A 18 -21.19 -6.31 -1.83
CA TYR A 18 -20.24 -7.43 -1.90
C TYR A 18 -19.07 -7.13 -2.85
N VAL A 19 -19.36 -6.55 -4.01
CA VAL A 19 -18.32 -6.21 -5.00
C VAL A 19 -17.41 -5.13 -4.44
N TRP A 20 -17.96 -4.01 -3.99
CA TRP A 20 -17.20 -2.91 -3.43
C TRP A 20 -16.54 -3.31 -2.11
N GLY A 21 -17.23 -4.05 -1.24
CA GLY A 21 -16.68 -4.54 0.01
C GLY A 21 -15.47 -5.47 -0.20
N SER A 22 -15.55 -6.44 -1.11
CA SER A 22 -14.42 -7.34 -1.41
C SER A 22 -13.27 -6.63 -2.11
N LEU A 23 -13.55 -5.69 -3.01
CA LEU A 23 -12.53 -4.87 -3.68
C LEU A 23 -11.77 -4.01 -2.66
N LEU A 24 -12.52 -3.36 -1.76
CA LEU A 24 -11.98 -2.49 -0.72
C LEU A 24 -11.22 -3.31 0.32
N MET A 25 -11.73 -4.49 0.71
CA MET A 25 -11.04 -5.44 1.59
C MET A 25 -9.70 -5.90 0.99
N THR A 26 -9.69 -6.25 -0.29
CA THR A 26 -8.47 -6.67 -1.00
C THR A 26 -7.46 -5.52 -1.08
N ALA A 27 -7.91 -4.32 -1.46
CA ALA A 27 -7.07 -3.13 -1.50
C ALA A 27 -6.54 -2.76 -0.11
N PHE A 28 -7.33 -2.96 0.94
CA PHE A 28 -6.94 -2.73 2.32
C PHE A 28 -5.85 -3.70 2.78
N LEU A 29 -6.01 -5.01 2.51
CA LEU A 29 -4.99 -6.02 2.82
C LEU A 29 -3.67 -5.68 2.11
N LEU A 30 -3.69 -5.49 0.80
CA LEU A 30 -2.50 -5.16 0.01
C LEU A 30 -1.88 -3.82 0.44
N GLY A 31 -2.70 -2.79 0.70
CA GLY A 31 -2.25 -1.49 1.18
C GLY A 31 -1.58 -1.58 2.55
N SER A 32 -2.13 -2.42 3.43
CA SER A 32 -1.55 -2.67 4.76
C SER A 32 -0.18 -3.35 4.64
N GLU A 33 -0.06 -4.41 3.85
CA GLU A 33 1.22 -5.09 3.63
C GLU A 33 2.26 -4.15 3.02
N GLN A 34 1.87 -3.35 2.02
CA GLN A 34 2.75 -2.37 1.41
C GLN A 34 3.18 -1.29 2.40
N LEU A 35 2.30 -0.83 3.29
CA LEU A 35 2.63 0.14 4.33
C LEU A 35 3.61 -0.46 5.35
N LEU A 36 3.37 -1.68 5.84
CA LEU A 36 4.28 -2.36 6.76
C LEU A 36 5.65 -2.61 6.11
N LEU A 37 5.67 -3.04 4.85
CA LEU A 37 6.90 -3.26 4.10
C LEU A 37 7.66 -1.95 3.86
N ALA A 38 6.96 -0.87 3.50
CA ALA A 38 7.56 0.45 3.34
C ALA A 38 8.15 0.97 4.66
N ARG A 39 7.48 0.75 5.79
CA ARG A 39 7.98 1.10 7.12
C ARG A 39 9.24 0.31 7.47
N ARG A 40 9.28 -1.00 7.20
CA ARG A 40 10.48 -1.82 7.36
C ARG A 40 11.63 -1.36 6.46
N ARG A 41 11.36 -1.04 5.19
CA ARG A 41 12.37 -0.50 4.26
C ARG A 41 12.98 0.80 4.78
N ARG A 42 12.15 1.73 5.27
CA ARG A 42 12.63 2.98 5.88
C ARG A 42 13.52 2.73 7.10
N ALA A 43 13.20 1.74 7.93
CA ALA A 43 14.03 1.40 9.09
C ALA A 43 15.42 0.84 8.68
N ILE A 44 15.51 0.13 7.55
CA ILE A 44 16.80 -0.39 7.04
C ILE A 44 17.61 0.69 6.33
N LEU A 45 16.98 1.58 5.55
CA LEU A 45 17.66 2.70 4.90
C LEU A 45 18.05 3.82 5.87
N ALA A 46 17.39 3.93 7.02
CA ALA A 46 17.83 4.76 8.14
C ALA A 46 18.95 4.08 8.96
N GLY A 47 19.41 2.89 8.53
CA GLY A 47 20.59 2.24 9.08
C GLY A 47 21.85 3.14 8.94
N PRO A 48 22.79 3.02 9.88
CA PRO A 48 23.72 4.09 10.23
C PRO A 48 24.50 4.57 9.02
N HIS A 49 24.51 5.89 8.83
CA HIS A 49 25.48 6.57 7.98
C HIS A 49 26.88 5.99 8.31
N PRO A 50 27.61 5.40 7.34
CA PRO A 50 28.96 4.93 7.58
C PRO A 50 29.85 6.16 7.79
N ALA A 51 29.91 6.64 9.03
CA ALA A 51 30.65 7.82 9.44
C ALA A 51 32.09 7.50 9.89
N GLU A 52 32.50 6.22 9.91
CA GLU A 52 33.82 5.81 10.40
C GLU A 52 34.66 5.10 9.33
N ARG A 53 35.03 5.82 8.26
CA ARG A 53 36.16 5.44 7.42
C ARG A 53 36.98 6.68 7.07
N ARG A 54 37.39 7.44 8.09
CA ARG A 54 38.30 8.57 7.92
C ARG A 54 39.41 8.69 8.96
N GLU A 55 39.46 7.85 10.00
CA GLU A 55 40.45 8.01 11.09
C GLU A 55 41.55 6.93 11.13
N ASP A 56 41.61 6.00 10.17
CA ASP A 56 42.61 4.89 10.16
C ASP A 56 43.69 5.04 9.06
N ASN A 57 43.67 6.11 8.27
CA ASN A 57 44.65 6.33 7.19
C ASN A 57 45.59 7.52 7.47
N ASP A 58 45.82 7.85 8.74
CA ASP A 58 46.74 8.93 9.15
C ASP A 58 47.83 8.47 10.14
N GLU A 59 48.06 7.15 10.31
CA GLU A 59 49.22 6.61 11.05
C GLU A 59 50.27 5.92 10.16
#